data_AF-A0A6N9VHT7-F1
#
_entry.id   AF-A0A6N9VHT7-F1
#
_cell.length_a   1.000
_cell.length_b   1.000
_cell.length_c   1.000
_cell.angle_alpha   90.00
_cell.angle_beta   90.00
_cell.angle_gamma   90.00
#
_symmetry.space_group_name_H-M   'P 1'
#
loop_
_entity.id
_entity.type
_entity.pdbx_description
1 polymer ?
#
loop_
_entity_poly.entity_id
_entity_poly.type
_entity_poly.pdbx_seq_one_letter_code
_entity_poly.pdbx_strand_id
1 'polypeptide(L)'
;MDSGLAALLGAAVGSAATLGAAIVNVRSQARSQHAQWSRQHRRDAYARYLSALHDRDIAMDAVLDALRSDRPDLPDLDEKTGRFVTLAREVHRACEIVILEGPESVAGAAEHIAGASSDLSHVMRRMAENARTGDTTGRTEDMALAAERERTLYQAVKDFRLAARRTLGKAT
;
A
#
# COMPACT_ATOMS: atom_id res chain seq x y z
N MET A 1 -46.05 -52.70 -20.41
CA MET A 1 -46.66 -51.42 -19.97
C MET A 1 -45.58 -50.74 -19.15
N ASP A 2 -44.55 -50.17 -19.80
CA ASP A 2 -43.23 -49.91 -19.15
C ASP A 2 -42.70 -48.49 -19.40
N SER A 3 -43.41 -47.68 -20.19
CA SER A 3 -43.02 -46.33 -20.59
C SER A 3 -43.30 -45.26 -19.52
N GLY A 4 -44.36 -45.42 -18.73
CA GLY A 4 -44.74 -44.46 -17.67
C GLY A 4 -43.80 -44.46 -16.46
N LEU A 5 -43.28 -45.64 -16.09
CA LEU A 5 -42.32 -45.80 -15.00
C LEU A 5 -40.93 -45.28 -15.37
N ALA A 6 -40.50 -45.49 -16.61
CA ALA A 6 -39.26 -44.94 -17.14
C ALA A 6 -39.27 -43.41 -17.19
N ALA A 7 -40.39 -42.79 -17.56
CA ALA A 7 -40.54 -41.33 -17.58
C ALA A 7 -40.50 -40.71 -16.17
N LEU A 8 -41.15 -41.35 -15.19
CA LEU A 8 -41.17 -40.90 -13.80
C LEU A 8 -39.80 -41.03 -13.11
N LEU A 9 -39.08 -42.12 -13.38
CA LEU A 9 -37.70 -42.32 -12.91
C LEU A 9 -36.72 -41.34 -13.57
N GLY A 10 -36.86 -41.08 -14.87
CA GLY A 10 -36.07 -40.07 -15.59
C GLY A 10 -36.29 -38.66 -15.05
N ALA A 11 -37.54 -38.30 -14.71
CA ALA A 11 -37.87 -37.00 -14.11
C ALA A 11 -37.32 -36.87 -12.68
N ALA A 12 -37.40 -37.92 -11.85
CA ALA A 12 -36.87 -37.89 -10.48
C ALA A 12 -35.34 -37.78 -10.44
N VAL A 13 -34.64 -38.54 -11.29
CA VAL A 13 -33.17 -38.48 -11.41
C VAL A 13 -32.73 -37.14 -11.99
N GLY A 14 -33.41 -36.62 -13.01
CA GLY A 14 -33.15 -35.29 -13.57
C GLY A 14 -33.34 -34.16 -12.56
N SER A 15 -34.36 -34.25 -11.70
CA SER A 15 -34.65 -33.25 -10.66
C SER A 15 -33.60 -33.26 -9.55
N ALA A 16 -33.20 -34.45 -9.06
CA ALA A 16 -32.17 -34.59 -8.04
C ALA A 16 -30.78 -34.17 -8.55
N ALA A 17 -30.44 -34.52 -9.79
CA ALA A 17 -29.21 -34.07 -10.44
C ALA A 17 -29.17 -32.54 -10.61
N THR A 18 -30.29 -31.92 -10.99
CA THR A 18 -30.39 -30.46 -11.16
C THR A 18 -30.28 -29.72 -9.83
N LEU A 19 -30.93 -30.20 -8.76
CA LEU A 19 -30.79 -29.64 -7.40
C LEU A 19 -29.35 -29.79 -6.85
N GLY A 20 -28.73 -30.96 -7.06
CA GLY A 20 -27.33 -31.19 -6.68
C GLY A 20 -26.35 -30.27 -7.41
N ALA A 21 -26.53 -30.12 -8.73
CA ALA A 21 -25.72 -29.19 -9.53
C ALA A 21 -25.94 -27.73 -9.13
N ALA A 22 -27.17 -27.33 -8.81
CA ALA A 22 -27.49 -25.98 -8.37
C ALA A 22 -26.80 -25.63 -7.03
N ILE A 23 -26.81 -26.53 -6.04
CA ILE A 23 -26.15 -26.28 -4.74
C ILE A 23 -24.63 -26.18 -4.89
N VAL A 24 -24.03 -27.04 -5.71
CA VAL A 24 -22.58 -27.00 -5.99
C VAL A 24 -22.19 -25.73 -6.75
N ASN A 25 -22.97 -25.34 -7.76
CA ASN A 25 -22.76 -24.10 -8.52
C ASN A 25 -22.95 -22.85 -7.65
N VAL A 26 -23.95 -22.81 -6.76
CA VAL A 26 -24.13 -21.69 -5.84
C VAL A 26 -22.93 -21.56 -4.89
N ARG A 27 -22.39 -22.67 -4.36
CA ARG A 27 -21.22 -22.63 -3.48
C ARG A 27 -19.94 -22.25 -4.23
N SER A 28 -19.75 -22.72 -5.46
CA SER A 28 -18.58 -22.35 -6.28
C SER A 28 -18.66 -20.89 -6.73
N GLN A 29 -19.86 -20.42 -7.09
CA GLN A 29 -20.13 -19.04 -7.50
C GLN A 29 -20.07 -18.06 -6.33
N ALA A 30 -20.47 -18.45 -5.12
CA ALA A 30 -20.29 -17.64 -3.92
C ALA A 30 -18.81 -17.49 -3.55
N ARG A 31 -18.02 -18.58 -3.67
CA ARG A 31 -16.57 -18.55 -3.42
C ARG A 31 -15.83 -17.71 -4.45
N SER A 32 -16.16 -17.82 -5.73
CA SER A 32 -15.52 -17.05 -6.79
C SER A 32 -15.84 -15.55 -6.66
N GLN A 33 -17.09 -15.20 -6.36
CA GLN A 33 -17.50 -13.81 -6.09
C GLN A 33 -16.80 -13.24 -4.85
N HIS A 34 -16.73 -13.99 -3.74
CA HIS A 34 -16.04 -13.55 -2.54
C HIS A 34 -14.53 -13.35 -2.80
N ALA A 35 -13.88 -14.27 -3.53
CA ALA A 35 -12.49 -14.13 -3.91
C ALA A 35 -12.24 -12.93 -4.85
N GLN A 36 -13.17 -12.65 -5.77
CA GLN A 36 -13.11 -11.48 -6.63
C GLN A 36 -13.29 -10.18 -5.83
N TRP A 37 -14.25 -10.16 -4.90
CA TRP A 37 -14.51 -9.01 -4.02
C TRP A 37 -13.30 -8.68 -3.14
N SER A 38 -12.72 -9.68 -2.47
CA SER A 38 -11.48 -9.50 -1.68
C SER A 38 -10.29 -9.05 -2.53
N ARG A 39 -10.18 -9.51 -3.79
CA ARG A 39 -9.13 -9.05 -4.70
C ARG A 39 -9.32 -7.58 -5.08
N GLN A 40 -10.57 -7.16 -5.31
CA GLN A 40 -10.87 -5.78 -5.66
C GLN A 40 -10.58 -4.84 -4.47
N HIS A 41 -10.99 -5.21 -3.26
CA HIS A 41 -10.71 -4.43 -2.05
C HIS A 41 -9.21 -4.24 -1.82
N ARG A 42 -8.43 -5.31 -1.94
CA ARG A 42 -6.96 -5.24 -1.87
C ARG A 42 -6.36 -4.36 -2.96
N ARG A 43 -6.83 -4.49 -4.22
CA ARG A 43 -6.34 -3.64 -5.32
C ARG A 43 -6.59 -2.16 -5.03
N ASP A 44 -7.79 -1.83 -4.55
CA ASP A 44 -8.16 -0.44 -4.25
C ASP A 44 -7.37 0.10 -3.06
N ALA A 45 -7.17 -0.71 -2.00
CA ALA A 45 -6.34 -0.36 -0.86
C ALA A 45 -4.88 -0.10 -1.28
N TYR A 46 -4.29 -1.00 -2.06
CA TYR A 46 -2.90 -0.86 -2.52
C TYR A 46 -2.73 0.34 -3.45
N ALA A 47 -3.69 0.59 -4.35
CA ALA A 47 -3.65 1.74 -5.23
C ALA A 47 -3.70 3.06 -4.44
N ARG A 48 -4.64 3.18 -3.49
CA ARG A 48 -4.75 4.37 -2.63
C ARG A 48 -3.48 4.62 -1.82
N TYR A 49 -2.89 3.57 -1.24
CA TYR A 49 -1.65 3.69 -0.49
C TYR A 49 -0.48 4.12 -1.37
N LEU A 50 -0.34 3.55 -2.57
CA LEU A 50 0.71 3.94 -3.52
C LEU A 50 0.55 5.38 -4.02
N SER A 51 -0.69 5.84 -4.25
CA SER A 51 -0.96 7.24 -4.59
C SER A 51 -0.56 8.18 -3.45
N ALA A 52 -0.98 7.88 -2.21
CA ALA A 52 -0.60 8.69 -1.05
C ALA A 52 0.93 8.73 -0.84
N LEU A 53 1.62 7.60 -1.03
CA LEU A 53 3.07 7.54 -0.96
C LEU A 53 3.72 8.45 -2.01
N HIS A 54 3.22 8.42 -3.24
CA HIS A 54 3.74 9.25 -4.32
C HIS A 54 3.59 10.75 -4.02
N ASP A 55 2.42 11.18 -3.54
CA ASP A 55 2.19 12.58 -3.21
C ASP A 55 3.09 13.04 -2.05
N ARG A 56 3.26 12.19 -1.03
CA ARG A 56 4.20 12.44 0.07
C ARG A 56 5.66 12.53 -0.42
N ASP A 57 6.08 11.64 -1.31
CA ASP A 57 7.46 11.62 -1.84
C ASP A 57 7.77 12.92 -2.59
N ILE A 58 6.83 13.44 -3.40
CA ILE A 58 6.98 14.77 -4.05
C ILE A 58 7.17 15.88 -3.00
N ALA A 59 6.41 15.86 -1.92
CA ALA A 59 6.55 16.85 -0.85
C ALA A 59 7.85 16.69 -0.06
N MET A 60 8.33 15.46 0.11
CA MET A 60 9.61 15.15 0.74
C MET A 60 10.78 15.69 -0.08
N ASP A 61 10.76 15.48 -1.41
CA ASP A 61 11.76 16.00 -2.33
C ASP A 61 11.82 17.54 -2.26
N ALA A 62 10.66 18.20 -2.20
CA ALA A 62 10.60 19.65 -2.05
C ALA A 62 11.25 20.16 -0.75
N VAL A 63 11.08 19.43 0.37
CA VAL A 63 11.73 19.77 1.65
C VAL A 63 13.25 19.56 1.54
N LEU A 64 13.69 18.42 1.01
CA LEU A 64 15.12 18.13 0.82
C LEU A 64 15.79 19.15 -0.10
N ASP A 65 15.13 19.54 -1.18
CA ASP A 65 15.61 20.57 -2.11
C ASP A 65 15.75 21.94 -1.43
N ALA A 66 14.78 22.34 -0.61
CA ALA A 66 14.87 23.58 0.17
C ALA A 66 16.06 23.54 1.16
N LEU A 67 16.31 22.39 1.78
CA LEU A 67 17.41 22.19 2.73
C LEU A 67 18.79 22.18 2.06
N ARG A 68 18.89 21.92 0.75
CA ARG A 68 20.17 21.94 0.00
C ARG A 68 20.78 23.34 -0.12
N SER A 69 19.99 24.41 0.00
CA SER A 69 20.51 25.78 -0.01
C SER A 69 21.35 26.07 1.23
N ASP A 70 22.51 26.72 1.07
CA ASP A 70 23.35 27.16 2.20
C ASP A 70 22.65 28.16 3.11
N ARG A 71 21.64 28.86 2.56
CA ARG A 71 20.72 29.73 3.31
C ARG A 71 19.30 29.39 2.89
N PRO A 72 18.66 28.39 3.52
CA PRO A 72 17.27 28.05 3.24
C PRO A 72 16.35 29.23 3.57
N ASP A 73 15.33 29.45 2.73
CA ASP A 73 14.23 30.35 3.05
C ASP A 73 13.35 29.67 4.11
N LEU A 74 13.44 30.13 5.37
CA LEU A 74 12.79 29.47 6.51
C LEU A 74 11.25 29.44 6.39
N PRO A 75 10.56 30.54 6.03
CA PRO A 75 9.15 30.52 5.70
C PRO A 75 8.76 29.45 4.66
N ASP A 76 9.50 29.36 3.55
CA ASP A 76 9.22 28.38 2.49
C ASP A 76 9.47 26.94 2.95
N LEU A 77 10.54 26.72 3.71
CA LEU A 77 10.86 25.43 4.33
C LEU A 77 9.77 24.98 5.30
N ASP A 78 9.25 25.88 6.13
CA ASP A 78 8.19 25.58 7.08
C ASP A 78 6.87 25.24 6.35
N GLU A 79 6.53 25.96 5.27
CA GLU A 79 5.36 25.65 4.43
C GLU A 79 5.48 24.25 3.82
N LYS A 80 6.62 23.94 3.20
CA LYS A 80 6.89 22.62 2.59
C LYS A 80 6.85 21.50 3.62
N THR A 81 7.41 21.74 4.80
CA THR A 81 7.38 20.77 5.92
C THR A 81 5.95 20.54 6.40
N GLY A 82 5.13 21.58 6.52
CA GLY A 82 3.71 21.45 6.88
C GLY A 82 2.91 20.62 5.86
N ARG A 83 3.17 20.83 4.56
CA ARG A 83 2.58 20.02 3.49
C ARG A 83 3.03 18.56 3.58
N PHE A 84 4.32 18.30 3.76
CA PHE A 84 4.85 16.95 3.95
C PHE A 84 4.20 16.23 5.14
N VAL A 85 4.09 16.90 6.30
CA VAL A 85 3.45 16.32 7.49
C VAL A 85 1.98 15.96 7.24
N THR A 86 1.27 16.80 6.49
CA THR A 86 -0.13 16.53 6.13
C THR A 86 -0.24 15.27 5.27
N LEU A 87 0.57 15.16 4.22
CA LEU A 87 0.59 13.99 3.34
C LEU A 87 1.08 12.72 4.04
N ALA A 88 2.03 12.83 4.98
CA ALA A 88 2.47 11.71 5.79
C ALA A 88 1.33 11.11 6.63
N ARG A 89 0.38 11.94 7.10
CA ARG A 89 -0.84 11.45 7.79
C ARG A 89 -1.78 10.73 6.85
N GLU A 90 -1.87 11.16 5.59
CA GLU A 90 -2.68 10.47 4.57
C GLU A 90 -2.08 9.11 4.21
N VAL A 91 -0.76 9.03 4.06
CA VAL A 91 -0.02 7.77 3.90
C VAL A 91 -0.30 6.84 5.07
N HIS A 92 -0.21 7.33 6.31
CA HIS A 92 -0.51 6.52 7.49
C HIS A 92 -1.94 5.97 7.46
N ARG A 93 -2.95 6.81 7.19
CA ARG A 93 -4.35 6.37 7.06
C ARG A 93 -4.54 5.31 5.99
N ALA A 94 -3.89 5.45 4.84
CA ALA A 94 -3.98 4.48 3.76
C ALA A 94 -3.25 3.16 4.11
N CYS A 95 -2.14 3.24 4.86
CA CYS A 95 -1.39 2.08 5.35
C CYS A 95 -2.25 1.18 6.25
N GLU A 96 -3.03 1.75 7.16
CA GLU A 96 -3.90 0.97 8.07
C GLU A 96 -4.87 0.05 7.30
N ILE A 97 -5.40 0.53 6.17
CA ILE A 97 -6.28 -0.29 5.32
C ILE A 97 -5.49 -1.41 4.63
N VAL A 98 -4.25 -1.14 4.22
CA VAL A 98 -3.37 -2.15 3.61
C VAL A 98 -2.99 -3.23 4.62
N ILE A 99 -2.71 -2.87 5.87
CA ILE A 99 -2.41 -3.81 6.96
C ILE A 99 -3.63 -4.70 7.23
N LEU A 100 -4.83 -4.13 7.22
CA LEU A 100 -6.08 -4.87 7.46
C LEU A 100 -6.43 -5.83 6.31
N GLU A 101 -6.30 -5.37 5.06
CA GLU A 101 -6.77 -6.11 3.87
C GLU A 101 -5.70 -7.03 3.27
N GLY A 102 -4.43 -6.74 3.53
CA GLY A 102 -3.29 -7.43 2.95
C GLY A 102 -2.93 -8.73 3.67
N PRO A 103 -2.34 -9.72 2.99
CA PRO A 103 -1.67 -10.82 3.67
C PRO A 103 -0.44 -10.29 4.41
N GLU A 104 0.05 -11.04 5.40
CA GLU A 104 1.20 -10.70 6.25
C GLU A 104 2.42 -10.16 5.47
N SER A 105 2.76 -10.79 4.33
CA SER A 105 3.86 -10.33 3.46
C SER A 105 3.71 -8.90 2.92
N VAL A 106 2.47 -8.42 2.73
CA VAL A 106 2.19 -7.07 2.25
C VAL A 106 2.11 -6.10 3.43
N ALA A 107 1.52 -6.52 4.54
CA ALA A 107 1.50 -5.74 5.78
C ALA A 107 2.93 -5.45 6.28
N GLY A 108 3.78 -6.47 6.39
CA GLY A 108 5.18 -6.30 6.80
C GLY A 108 5.98 -5.42 5.83
N ALA A 109 5.71 -5.49 4.53
CA ALA A 109 6.34 -4.57 3.57
C ALA A 109 5.87 -3.12 3.75
N ALA A 110 4.60 -2.90 4.14
CA ALA A 110 4.08 -1.58 4.45
C ALA A 110 4.67 -1.02 5.76
N GLU A 111 4.84 -1.87 6.78
CA GLU A 111 5.53 -1.51 8.02
C GLU A 111 7.00 -1.14 7.79
N HIS A 112 7.72 -1.86 6.91
CA HIS A 112 9.07 -1.50 6.52
C HIS A 112 9.15 -0.12 5.86
N ILE A 113 8.16 0.25 5.04
CA ILE A 113 8.06 1.61 4.48
C ILE A 113 7.86 2.64 5.60
N ALA A 114 6.99 2.35 6.58
CA ALA A 114 6.76 3.25 7.70
C ALA A 114 8.04 3.48 8.52
N GLY A 115 8.80 2.42 8.80
CA GLY A 115 10.10 2.51 9.46
C GLY A 115 11.12 3.34 8.66
N ALA A 116 11.32 3.03 7.38
CA ALA A 116 12.24 3.76 6.52
C ALA A 116 11.84 5.24 6.34
N SER A 117 10.53 5.52 6.28
CA SER A 117 9.98 6.88 6.24
C SER A 117 10.24 7.63 7.53
N SER A 118 10.12 6.97 8.69
CA SER A 118 10.41 7.56 10.00
C SER A 118 11.89 7.92 10.11
N ASP A 119 12.78 7.01 9.73
CA ASP A 119 14.23 7.23 9.72
C ASP A 119 14.61 8.47 8.90
N LEU A 120 14.10 8.59 7.67
CA LEU A 120 14.37 9.75 6.82
C LEU A 120 13.78 11.04 7.41
N SER A 121 12.55 10.97 7.96
CA SER A 121 11.90 12.13 8.60
C SER A 121 12.69 12.63 9.82
N HIS A 122 13.34 11.73 10.58
CA HIS A 122 14.23 12.12 11.67
C HIS A 122 15.43 12.93 11.20
N VAL A 123 16.06 12.52 10.10
CA VAL A 123 17.20 13.24 9.51
C VAL A 123 16.74 14.61 8.99
N MET A 124 15.65 14.65 8.24
CA MET A 124 15.09 15.90 7.71
C MET A 124 14.72 16.89 8.82
N ARG A 125 14.14 16.40 9.92
CA ARG A 125 13.81 17.24 11.07
C ARG A 125 15.06 17.84 11.70
N ARG A 126 16.11 17.04 11.92
CA ARG A 126 17.41 17.52 12.42
C ARG A 126 18.00 18.58 11.49
N MET A 127 17.98 18.36 10.18
CA MET A 127 18.47 19.32 9.20
C MET A 127 17.68 20.64 9.23
N ALA A 128 16.35 20.57 9.36
CA ALA A 128 15.51 21.76 9.48
C ALA A 128 15.77 22.53 10.79
N GLU A 129 16.00 21.83 11.90
CA GLU A 129 16.40 22.42 13.18
C GLU A 129 17.76 23.14 13.06
N ASN A 130 18.75 22.48 12.47
CA ASN A 130 20.08 23.05 12.21
C ASN A 130 20.00 24.29 11.29
N ALA A 131 19.14 24.25 10.26
CA ALA A 131 18.91 25.38 9.37
C ALA A 131 18.34 26.60 10.13
N ARG A 132 17.43 26.39 11.10
CA ARG A 132 16.85 27.47 11.91
C ARG A 132 17.87 28.08 12.89
N THR A 133 18.79 27.29 13.42
CA THR A 133 19.85 27.79 14.32
C THR A 133 21.05 28.35 13.57
N GLY A 134 21.10 28.17 12.24
CA GLY A 134 22.27 28.52 11.42
C GLY A 134 23.46 27.58 11.66
N ASP A 135 23.24 26.42 12.26
CA ASP A 135 24.28 25.42 12.48
C ASP A 135 24.58 24.66 11.19
N THR A 136 25.80 24.84 10.68
CA THR A 136 26.28 24.14 9.48
C THR A 136 27.13 22.92 9.81
N THR A 137 27.34 22.62 11.10
CA THR A 137 28.12 21.47 11.57
C THR A 137 27.47 20.18 11.09
N GLY A 138 28.23 19.29 10.48
CA GLY A 138 27.71 18.00 10.01
C GLY A 138 26.73 18.08 8.82
N ARG A 139 26.53 19.25 8.19
CA ARG A 139 25.60 19.42 7.05
C ARG A 139 25.86 18.40 5.93
N THR A 140 27.10 18.18 5.55
CA THR A 140 27.47 17.19 4.52
C THR A 140 27.12 15.76 4.94
N GLU A 141 27.32 15.43 6.21
CA GLU A 141 27.02 14.11 6.78
C GLU A 141 25.51 13.88 6.84
N ASP A 142 24.76 14.89 7.24
CA ASP A 142 23.29 14.89 7.24
C ASP A 142 22.72 14.72 5.84
N MET A 143 23.25 15.45 4.85
CA MET A 143 22.87 15.31 3.44
C MET A 143 23.16 13.91 2.90
N ALA A 144 24.33 13.33 3.24
CA ALA A 144 24.70 11.99 2.83
C ALA A 144 23.79 10.93 3.48
N LEU A 145 23.49 11.08 4.76
CA LEU A 145 22.59 10.20 5.49
C LEU A 145 21.15 10.30 4.96
N ALA A 146 20.67 11.51 4.65
CA ALA A 146 19.35 11.70 4.03
C ALA A 146 19.26 10.95 2.70
N ALA A 147 20.27 11.07 1.83
CA ALA A 147 20.32 10.36 0.55
C ALA A 147 20.39 8.83 0.73
N GLU A 148 21.07 8.33 1.77
CA GLU A 148 21.08 6.91 2.11
C GLU A 148 19.68 6.43 2.53
N ARG A 149 19.02 7.16 3.44
CA ARG A 149 17.67 6.80 3.92
C ARG A 149 16.62 6.90 2.83
N GLU A 150 16.74 7.86 1.92
CA GLU A 150 15.91 7.97 0.72
C GLU A 150 16.02 6.71 -0.16
N ARG A 151 17.24 6.21 -0.40
CA ARG A 151 17.44 4.94 -1.14
C ARG A 151 16.81 3.75 -0.42
N THR A 152 16.95 3.66 0.90
CA THR A 152 16.31 2.60 1.70
C THR A 152 14.78 2.67 1.59
N LEU A 153 14.20 3.87 1.67
CA LEU A 153 12.77 4.08 1.51
C LEU A 153 12.29 3.67 0.11
N TYR A 154 13.01 4.05 -0.95
CA TYR A 154 12.69 3.62 -2.32
C TYR A 154 12.75 2.10 -2.46
N GLN A 155 13.73 1.44 -1.82
CA GLN A 155 13.81 -0.01 -1.86
C GLN A 155 12.62 -0.66 -1.14
N ALA A 156 12.24 -0.17 0.03
CA ALA A 156 11.05 -0.66 0.75
C ALA A 156 9.77 -0.49 -0.08
N VAL A 157 9.61 0.64 -0.80
CA VAL A 157 8.48 0.86 -1.72
C VAL A 157 8.49 -0.12 -2.89
N LYS A 158 9.67 -0.46 -3.46
CA LYS A 158 9.78 -1.49 -4.51
C LYS A 158 9.36 -2.86 -3.98
N ASP A 159 9.81 -3.22 -2.78
CA ASP A 159 9.51 -4.51 -2.16
C ASP A 159 8.01 -4.66 -1.88
N PHE A 160 7.36 -3.58 -1.42
CA PHE A 160 5.90 -3.53 -1.29
C PHE A 160 5.20 -3.75 -2.63
N ARG A 161 5.60 -3.05 -3.69
CA ARG A 161 5.00 -3.23 -5.04
C ARG A 161 5.15 -4.68 -5.52
N LEU A 162 6.28 -5.33 -5.25
CA LEU A 162 6.51 -6.73 -5.58
C LEU A 162 5.60 -7.66 -4.77
N ALA A 163 5.47 -7.44 -3.46
CA ALA A 163 4.57 -8.21 -2.60
C ALA A 163 3.10 -8.06 -3.00
N ALA A 164 2.66 -6.83 -3.27
CA ALA A 164 1.33 -6.51 -3.76
C ALA A 164 1.05 -7.19 -5.12
N ARG A 165 1.98 -7.09 -6.08
CA ARG A 165 1.84 -7.75 -7.39
C ARG A 165 1.74 -9.27 -7.28
N ARG A 166 2.58 -9.90 -6.45
CA ARG A 166 2.51 -11.35 -6.20
C ARG A 166 1.17 -11.75 -5.59
N THR A 167 0.67 -10.96 -4.64
CA THR A 167 -0.63 -11.21 -3.99
C THR A 167 -1.80 -11.12 -4.97
N LEU A 168 -1.77 -10.12 -5.86
CA LEU A 168 -2.80 -9.95 -6.88
C LEU A 168 -2.69 -10.98 -8.02
N GLY A 169 -1.49 -11.48 -8.31
CA GLY A 169 -1.21 -12.42 -9.41
C GLY A 169 -1.31 -13.91 -9.08
N LYS A 170 -1.26 -14.32 -7.80
CA LYS A 170 -1.32 -15.75 -7.36
C LYS A 170 -2.73 -16.37 -7.44
N ALA A 171 -3.44 -16.18 -8.54
CA ALA A 171 -4.75 -16.80 -8.77
C ALA A 171 -4.78 -17.52 -10.13
N THR A 172 -4.04 -18.62 -10.23
CA THR A 172 -4.25 -19.71 -11.19
C THR A 172 -4.23 -21.01 -10.43
#